data_AF-A0A665T1Y8-F1
#
_entry.id   AF-A0A665T1Y8-F1
#
_cell.length_a   1.000
_cell.length_b   1.000
_cell.length_c   1.000
_cell.angle_alpha   90.00
_cell.angle_beta   90.00
_cell.angle_gamma   90.00
#
_symmetry.space_group_name_H-M   'P 1'
#
loop_
_entity.id
_entity.type
_entity.pdbx_description
1 polymer ?
#
loop_
_entity_poly.entity_id
_entity_poly.type
_entity_poly.pdbx_seq_one_letter_code
_entity_poly.pdbx_strand_id
1 'polypeptide(L)'
;MKRCVPLCAVAALLRCSPTSAEVASYLDKHDQLRHLREDFLVPKIADLPPSDLTLVDGSAECIYLVGNSLGLQPKKARKYLEEELDKWAKTGVHGHTEGSRPWAWAENNIEELMAKVVGAKAEEVALMNGLTVNLHLLMLSFYKPTAARHKILLEHKAFPSDHYAVESQIRLRGFDPQQSMLLVSPRQGEHTLRTEDILETIEKEGDAVAVVMLSGVQYYTGQLFDMAAIAEAGHRKYLNSGAGGLAGAFIHEKHRDDIRPALLGWWGHDLKTRFQMTNVLELQPGVSGFRLSNQPILLVCPLQASLEVLIQDSVLKNIYPSNANVQGH
;
A
#
# COMPACT_ATOMS: atom_id res chain seq x y z
N MET A 1 17.08 -18.75 -5.19
CA MET A 1 16.76 -18.13 -6.50
C MET A 1 16.26 -19.20 -7.48
N LYS A 2 14.94 -19.38 -7.63
CA LYS A 2 14.42 -20.00 -8.87
C LYS A 2 14.38 -18.88 -9.91
N ARG A 3 15.41 -18.82 -10.78
CA ARG A 3 15.44 -17.85 -11.89
C ARG A 3 14.25 -18.13 -12.80
N CYS A 4 13.54 -17.09 -13.26
CA CYS A 4 12.59 -17.21 -14.37
C CYS A 4 13.25 -18.03 -15.48
N VAL A 5 12.58 -19.06 -15.97
CA VAL A 5 13.07 -19.81 -17.14
C VAL A 5 13.05 -18.83 -18.31
N PRO A 6 14.19 -18.55 -18.97
CA PRO A 6 14.22 -17.63 -20.10
C PRO A 6 13.26 -18.11 -21.20
N LEU A 7 12.50 -17.20 -21.82
CA LEU A 7 11.58 -17.54 -22.90
C LEU A 7 12.27 -18.35 -24.01
N CYS A 8 13.52 -18.00 -24.35
CA CYS A 8 14.31 -18.72 -25.33
C CYS A 8 14.61 -20.17 -24.93
N ALA A 9 14.75 -20.46 -23.64
CA ALA A 9 14.98 -21.83 -23.17
C ALA A 9 13.72 -22.68 -23.30
N VAL A 10 12.55 -22.13 -22.99
CA VAL A 10 11.26 -22.80 -23.21
C VAL A 10 11.01 -23.02 -24.71
N ALA A 11 11.25 -22.00 -25.53
CA ALA A 11 11.09 -22.09 -26.98
C ALA A 11 12.00 -23.16 -27.61
N ALA A 12 13.26 -23.24 -27.16
CA ALA A 12 14.19 -24.28 -27.60
C ALA A 12 13.71 -25.69 -27.19
N LEU A 13 13.18 -25.85 -25.98
CA LEU A 13 12.59 -27.11 -25.51
C LEU A 13 11.40 -27.54 -26.38
N LEU A 14 10.54 -26.59 -26.74
CA LEU A 14 9.34 -26.83 -27.56
C LEU A 14 9.62 -26.89 -29.07
N ARG A 15 10.85 -26.54 -29.50
CA ARG A 15 11.25 -26.42 -30.90
C ARG A 15 10.36 -25.45 -31.70
N CYS A 16 9.98 -24.34 -31.08
CA CYS A 16 9.18 -23.30 -31.70
C CYS A 16 9.81 -21.91 -31.53
N SER A 17 9.23 -20.88 -32.16
CA SER A 17 9.67 -19.49 -31.96
C SER A 17 9.43 -19.04 -30.51
N PRO A 18 10.31 -18.23 -29.91
CA PRO A 18 10.04 -17.59 -28.61
C PRO A 18 8.77 -16.73 -28.57
N THR A 19 8.26 -16.32 -29.73
CA THR A 19 7.01 -15.56 -29.88
C THR A 19 5.79 -16.43 -30.16
N SER A 20 5.93 -17.76 -30.14
CA SER A 20 4.83 -18.70 -30.39
C SER A 20 3.84 -18.77 -29.21
N ALA A 21 2.55 -18.93 -29.52
CA ALA A 21 1.50 -19.18 -28.52
C ALA A 21 1.74 -20.48 -27.70
N GLU A 22 2.52 -21.42 -28.25
CA GLU A 22 2.92 -22.65 -27.55
C GLU A 22 3.78 -22.35 -26.31
N VAL A 23 4.63 -21.31 -26.38
CA VAL A 23 5.47 -20.88 -25.26
C VAL A 23 4.58 -20.36 -24.13
N ALA A 24 3.61 -19.50 -24.45
CA ALA A 24 2.64 -18.99 -23.47
C ALA A 24 1.83 -20.14 -22.83
N SER A 25 1.31 -21.04 -23.67
CA SER A 25 0.54 -22.22 -23.19
C SER A 25 1.37 -23.13 -22.29
N TYR A 26 2.67 -23.28 -22.56
CA TYR A 26 3.58 -24.03 -21.70
C TYR A 26 3.79 -23.33 -20.36
N LEU A 27 4.03 -22.00 -20.37
CA LEU A 27 4.22 -21.23 -19.14
C LEU A 27 2.97 -21.27 -18.26
N ASP A 28 1.77 -21.12 -18.82
CA ASP A 28 0.51 -21.22 -18.07
C ASP A 28 0.33 -22.60 -17.44
N LYS A 29 0.68 -23.67 -18.15
CA LYS A 29 0.59 -25.05 -17.62
C LYS A 29 1.56 -25.31 -16.45
N HIS A 30 2.67 -24.59 -16.39
CA HIS A 30 3.70 -24.75 -15.37
C HIS A 30 3.66 -23.64 -14.30
N ASP A 31 2.71 -22.71 -14.39
CA ASP A 31 2.49 -21.69 -13.39
C ASP A 31 1.82 -22.30 -12.15
N GLN A 32 2.54 -22.27 -11.03
CA GLN A 32 2.05 -22.75 -9.73
C GLN A 32 0.93 -21.86 -9.18
N LEU A 33 0.80 -20.62 -9.66
CA LEU A 33 -0.22 -19.66 -9.24
C LEU A 33 -1.48 -19.66 -10.11
N ARG A 34 -1.51 -20.43 -11.20
CA ARG A 34 -2.62 -20.45 -12.17
C ARG A 34 -3.99 -20.60 -11.53
N HIS A 35 -4.09 -21.42 -10.47
CA HIS A 35 -5.34 -21.71 -9.77
C HIS A 35 -5.96 -20.45 -9.11
N LEU A 36 -5.16 -19.45 -8.76
CA LEU A 36 -5.63 -18.22 -8.11
C LEU A 36 -6.46 -17.35 -9.06
N ARG A 37 -6.30 -17.51 -10.37
CA ARG A 37 -7.15 -16.85 -11.36
C ARG A 37 -8.62 -17.16 -11.11
N GLU A 38 -8.92 -18.38 -10.65
CA GLU A 38 -10.27 -18.82 -10.35
C GLU A 38 -10.86 -18.14 -9.10
N ASP A 39 -10.08 -17.41 -8.31
CA ASP A 39 -10.56 -16.65 -7.16
C ASP A 39 -11.05 -15.24 -7.54
N PHE A 40 -10.92 -14.82 -8.81
CA PHE A 40 -11.32 -13.49 -9.27
C PHE A 40 -12.48 -13.52 -10.28
N LEU A 41 -13.25 -12.44 -10.30
CA LEU A 41 -14.26 -12.17 -11.31
C LEU A 41 -13.61 -11.40 -12.47
N VAL A 42 -13.45 -12.03 -13.62
CA VAL A 42 -12.92 -11.40 -14.83
C VAL A 42 -14.09 -10.93 -15.71
N PRO A 43 -14.13 -9.64 -16.12
CA PRO A 43 -15.18 -9.15 -17.01
C PRO A 43 -15.21 -9.88 -18.36
N LYS A 44 -16.41 -10.02 -18.93
CA LYS A 44 -16.58 -10.48 -20.31
C LYS A 44 -16.40 -9.33 -21.27
N ILE A 45 -15.89 -9.60 -22.47
CA ILE A 45 -15.69 -8.59 -23.50
C ILE A 45 -17.01 -7.90 -23.86
N ALA A 46 -18.12 -8.64 -23.93
CA ALA A 46 -19.44 -8.08 -24.22
C ALA A 46 -19.93 -7.02 -23.21
N ASP A 47 -19.42 -7.05 -21.98
CA ASP A 47 -19.85 -6.14 -20.92
C ASP A 47 -18.99 -4.85 -20.85
N LEU A 48 -17.93 -4.76 -21.67
CA LEU A 48 -16.97 -3.67 -21.60
C LEU A 48 -17.14 -2.66 -22.74
N PRO A 49 -17.39 -1.37 -22.45
CA PRO A 49 -17.20 -0.33 -23.45
C PRO A 49 -15.68 -0.06 -23.64
N PRO A 50 -15.18 0.24 -24.85
CA PRO A 50 -15.88 0.37 -26.12
C PRO A 50 -15.71 -0.87 -27.04
N SER A 51 -15.92 -2.10 -26.55
CA SER A 51 -15.66 -3.31 -27.35
C SER A 51 -16.49 -3.40 -28.63
N ASP A 52 -15.80 -3.53 -29.78
CA ASP A 52 -16.43 -3.77 -31.08
C ASP A 52 -16.60 -5.29 -31.30
N LEU A 53 -17.80 -5.79 -31.06
CA LEU A 53 -18.13 -7.23 -31.13
C LEU A 53 -18.06 -7.81 -32.56
N THR A 54 -17.84 -6.98 -33.58
CA THR A 54 -17.54 -7.49 -34.93
C THR A 54 -16.10 -8.00 -35.05
N LEU A 55 -15.21 -7.58 -34.14
CA LEU A 55 -13.78 -7.90 -34.15
C LEU A 55 -13.39 -8.95 -33.10
N VAL A 56 -14.22 -9.17 -32.08
CA VAL A 56 -13.89 -10.01 -30.92
C VAL A 56 -15.07 -10.87 -30.48
N ASP A 57 -14.77 -12.05 -29.94
CA ASP A 57 -15.76 -12.92 -29.30
C ASP A 57 -16.21 -12.30 -27.96
N GLY A 58 -17.44 -11.79 -27.93
CA GLY A 58 -18.02 -11.18 -26.73
C GLY A 58 -18.16 -12.13 -25.53
N SER A 59 -18.20 -13.45 -25.75
CA SER A 59 -18.32 -14.45 -24.68
C SER A 59 -17.00 -14.72 -23.93
N ALA A 60 -15.87 -14.33 -24.54
CA ALA A 60 -14.55 -14.46 -23.95
C ALA A 60 -14.36 -13.50 -22.77
N GLU A 61 -13.49 -13.87 -21.85
CA GLU A 61 -13.00 -12.96 -20.80
C GLU A 61 -12.08 -11.92 -21.41
N CYS A 62 -12.09 -10.71 -20.85
CA CYS A 62 -11.23 -9.64 -21.33
C CYS A 62 -9.76 -9.87 -20.95
N ILE A 63 -8.87 -9.22 -21.69
CA ILE A 63 -7.45 -9.09 -21.31
C ILE A 63 -7.34 -7.86 -20.39
N TYR A 64 -7.38 -8.10 -19.07
CA TYR A 64 -7.44 -7.04 -18.06
C TYR A 64 -6.05 -6.57 -17.60
N LEU A 65 -5.49 -5.58 -18.30
CA LEU A 65 -4.15 -5.02 -18.00
C LEU A 65 -4.19 -3.69 -17.23
N VAL A 66 -5.23 -3.49 -16.40
CA VAL A 66 -5.43 -2.26 -15.61
C VAL A 66 -5.60 -2.55 -14.11
N GLY A 67 -5.16 -3.73 -13.66
CA GLY A 67 -5.19 -4.15 -12.25
C GLY A 67 -4.38 -3.26 -11.30
N ASN A 68 -3.43 -2.48 -11.84
CA ASN A 68 -2.65 -1.49 -11.09
C ASN A 68 -3.44 -0.23 -10.71
N SER A 69 -4.57 0.03 -11.37
CA SER A 69 -5.49 1.13 -11.04
C SER A 69 -6.68 0.62 -10.24
N LEU A 70 -7.34 -0.42 -10.77
CA LEU A 70 -8.45 -1.09 -10.09
C LEU A 70 -8.27 -2.60 -10.21
N GLY A 71 -7.98 -3.26 -9.09
CA GLY A 71 -7.86 -4.72 -9.06
C GLY A 71 -9.18 -5.42 -9.36
N LEU A 72 -9.11 -6.62 -9.94
CA LEU A 72 -10.28 -7.47 -10.13
C LEU A 72 -10.92 -7.83 -8.78
N GLN A 73 -12.24 -7.97 -8.76
CA GLN A 73 -12.97 -8.33 -7.55
C GLN A 73 -12.70 -9.79 -7.15
N PRO A 74 -12.25 -10.07 -5.91
CA PRO A 74 -12.21 -11.41 -5.38
C PRO A 74 -13.63 -12.00 -5.23
N LYS A 75 -13.85 -13.24 -5.65
CA LYS A 75 -15.15 -13.92 -5.57
C LYS A 75 -15.72 -13.96 -4.14
N LYS A 76 -14.84 -14.06 -3.14
CA LYS A 76 -15.22 -14.06 -1.71
C LYS A 76 -15.75 -12.73 -1.19
N ALA A 77 -15.47 -11.61 -1.87
CA ALA A 77 -15.84 -10.28 -1.37
C ALA A 77 -17.35 -10.13 -1.14
N ARG A 78 -18.18 -10.65 -2.06
CA ARG A 78 -19.65 -10.64 -1.91
C ARG A 78 -20.09 -11.44 -0.69
N LYS A 79 -19.56 -12.66 -0.53
CA LYS A 79 -19.88 -13.53 0.61
C LYS A 79 -19.58 -12.84 1.94
N TYR A 80 -18.42 -12.19 2.07
CA TYR A 80 -18.04 -11.53 3.33
C TYR A 80 -18.92 -10.32 3.64
N LEU A 81 -19.35 -9.57 2.61
CA LEU A 81 -20.34 -8.51 2.78
C LEU A 81 -21.69 -9.07 3.25
N GLU A 82 -22.18 -10.13 2.62
CA GLU A 82 -23.44 -10.78 2.98
C GLU A 82 -23.41 -11.28 4.44
N GLU A 83 -22.32 -11.91 4.88
CA GLU A 83 -22.14 -12.35 6.27
C GLU A 83 -22.30 -11.20 7.29
N GLU A 84 -21.73 -10.03 7.01
CA GLU A 84 -21.81 -8.89 7.93
C GLU A 84 -23.16 -8.16 7.84
N LEU A 85 -23.78 -8.11 6.66
CA LEU A 85 -25.15 -7.58 6.48
C LEU A 85 -26.17 -8.46 7.21
N ASP A 86 -26.06 -9.78 7.09
CA ASP A 86 -26.91 -10.75 7.80
C ASP A 86 -26.70 -10.64 9.31
N LYS A 87 -25.45 -10.52 9.77
CA LYS A 87 -25.14 -10.30 11.19
C LYS A 87 -25.77 -9.01 11.70
N TRP A 88 -25.66 -7.93 10.93
CA TRP A 88 -26.27 -6.65 11.29
C TRP A 88 -27.79 -6.77 11.41
N ALA A 89 -28.45 -7.37 10.43
CA ALA A 89 -29.89 -7.60 10.44
C ALA A 89 -30.34 -8.47 11.62
N LYS A 90 -29.57 -9.52 11.95
CA LYS A 90 -29.94 -10.51 12.96
C LYS A 90 -29.66 -10.05 14.40
N THR A 91 -28.55 -9.35 14.63
CA THR A 91 -28.01 -9.12 15.98
C THR A 91 -27.85 -7.64 16.34
N GLY A 92 -28.02 -6.73 15.37
CA GLY A 92 -27.91 -5.28 15.60
C GLY A 92 -26.60 -4.91 16.28
N VAL A 93 -26.70 -4.19 17.41
CA VAL A 93 -25.56 -3.70 18.19
C VAL A 93 -24.64 -4.82 18.69
N HIS A 94 -25.16 -6.04 18.90
CA HIS A 94 -24.35 -7.16 19.37
C HIS A 94 -23.27 -7.58 18.36
N GLY A 95 -23.43 -7.24 17.06
CA GLY A 95 -22.40 -7.44 16.04
C GLY A 95 -21.07 -6.72 16.32
N HIS A 96 -21.04 -5.75 17.23
CA HIS A 96 -19.80 -5.12 17.68
C HIS A 96 -18.84 -6.09 18.36
N THR A 97 -19.36 -7.06 19.11
CA THR A 97 -18.57 -7.99 19.94
C THR A 97 -18.72 -9.44 19.53
N GLU A 98 -19.75 -9.77 18.74
CA GLU A 98 -20.09 -11.13 18.35
C GLU A 98 -19.78 -11.45 16.87
N GLY A 99 -19.71 -12.74 16.57
CA GLY A 99 -19.54 -13.28 15.21
C GLY A 99 -18.08 -13.44 14.77
N SER A 100 -17.88 -13.80 13.50
CA SER A 100 -16.55 -14.06 12.93
C SER A 100 -15.68 -12.81 12.80
N ARG A 101 -16.29 -11.62 12.68
CA ARG A 101 -15.60 -10.32 12.60
C ARG A 101 -16.23 -9.31 13.57
N PRO A 102 -15.95 -9.39 14.88
CA PRO A 102 -16.48 -8.41 15.82
C PRO A 102 -16.08 -6.99 15.42
N TRP A 103 -17.05 -6.10 15.19
CA TRP A 103 -16.79 -4.81 14.56
C TRP A 103 -15.90 -3.87 15.40
N ALA A 104 -15.80 -4.10 16.71
CA ALA A 104 -15.00 -3.28 17.61
C ALA A 104 -13.47 -3.50 17.45
N TRP A 105 -13.04 -4.61 16.84
CA TRP A 105 -11.63 -4.95 16.61
C TRP A 105 -11.41 -5.74 15.30
N ALA A 106 -12.30 -5.55 14.32
CA ALA A 106 -12.27 -6.31 13.07
C ALA A 106 -10.97 -6.09 12.28
N GLU A 107 -10.37 -4.91 12.41
CA GLU A 107 -9.11 -4.58 11.75
C GLU A 107 -7.91 -5.34 12.30
N ASN A 108 -7.89 -5.62 13.61
CA ASN A 108 -6.81 -6.39 14.24
C ASN A 108 -6.66 -7.78 13.59
N ASN A 109 -7.78 -8.37 13.15
CA ASN A 109 -7.77 -9.69 12.50
C ASN A 109 -7.14 -9.69 11.11
N ILE A 110 -7.07 -8.53 10.44
CA ILE A 110 -6.53 -8.42 9.07
C ILE A 110 -5.22 -7.65 9.00
N GLU A 111 -4.81 -6.99 10.09
CA GLU A 111 -3.51 -6.32 10.22
C GLU A 111 -2.34 -7.31 10.14
N GLU A 112 -2.48 -8.50 10.72
CA GLU A 112 -1.47 -9.56 10.57
C GLU A 112 -1.27 -9.97 9.11
N LEU A 113 -2.35 -9.96 8.32
CA LEU A 113 -2.28 -10.30 6.90
C LEU A 113 -1.57 -9.21 6.12
N MET A 114 -1.90 -7.94 6.39
CA MET A 114 -1.24 -6.80 5.76
C MET A 114 0.24 -6.71 6.15
N ALA A 115 0.57 -6.97 7.42
CA ALA A 115 1.94 -6.96 7.91
C ALA A 115 2.85 -7.92 7.13
N LYS A 116 2.35 -9.10 6.74
CA LYS A 116 3.06 -10.03 5.86
C LYS A 116 3.29 -9.47 4.45
N VAL A 117 2.33 -8.71 3.92
CA VAL A 117 2.45 -8.10 2.58
C VAL A 117 3.51 -7.00 2.58
N VAL A 118 3.51 -6.15 3.61
CA VAL A 118 4.45 -5.01 3.70
C VAL A 118 5.79 -5.35 4.36
N GLY A 119 5.95 -6.56 4.89
CA GLY A 119 7.18 -7.00 5.56
C GLY A 119 7.40 -6.35 6.93
N ALA A 120 6.32 -6.09 7.69
CA ALA A 120 6.35 -5.42 8.99
C ALA A 120 5.86 -6.33 10.13
N LYS A 121 6.00 -5.88 11.38
CA LYS A 121 5.27 -6.45 12.51
C LYS A 121 3.82 -5.96 12.49
N ALA A 122 2.89 -6.76 13.02
CA ALA A 122 1.47 -6.39 13.06
C ALA A 122 1.23 -5.07 13.82
N GLU A 123 1.97 -4.83 14.91
CA GLU A 123 1.88 -3.59 15.70
C GLU A 123 2.43 -2.34 15.00
N GLU A 124 3.14 -2.51 13.88
CA GLU A 124 3.65 -1.41 13.06
C GLU A 124 2.67 -1.03 11.95
N VAL A 125 1.56 -1.76 11.78
CA VAL A 125 0.57 -1.56 10.72
C VAL A 125 -0.80 -1.19 11.31
N ALA A 126 -1.43 -0.14 10.77
CA ALA A 126 -2.84 0.16 11.03
C ALA A 126 -3.62 0.24 9.73
N LEU A 127 -4.76 -0.45 9.66
CA LEU A 127 -5.70 -0.34 8.55
C LEU A 127 -6.79 0.68 8.91
N MET A 128 -6.71 1.89 8.36
CA MET A 128 -7.62 2.98 8.70
C MET A 128 -7.80 3.98 7.55
N ASN A 129 -8.95 4.65 7.48
CA ASN A 129 -9.22 5.77 6.56
C ASN A 129 -8.88 5.48 5.08
N GLY A 130 -8.57 6.54 4.30
CA GLY A 130 -8.05 6.48 2.94
C GLY A 130 -6.58 6.94 2.88
N LEU A 131 -5.92 6.68 1.74
CA LEU A 131 -4.46 6.86 1.59
C LEU A 131 -4.00 8.27 1.96
N THR A 132 -4.56 9.28 1.28
CA THR A 132 -4.19 10.69 1.48
C THR A 132 -4.52 11.17 2.89
N VAL A 133 -5.60 10.66 3.50
CA VAL A 133 -5.94 10.97 4.90
C VAL A 133 -4.83 10.48 5.82
N ASN A 134 -4.35 9.25 5.65
CA ASN A 134 -3.28 8.73 6.49
C ASN A 134 -1.95 9.43 6.24
N LEU A 135 -1.64 9.79 4.99
CA LEU A 135 -0.48 10.64 4.68
C LEU A 135 -0.55 11.95 5.48
N HIS A 136 -1.71 12.60 5.54
CA HIS A 136 -1.90 13.78 6.39
C HIS A 136 -1.71 13.50 7.88
N LEU A 137 -2.29 12.43 8.43
CA LEU A 137 -2.15 12.09 9.85
C LEU A 137 -0.69 11.85 10.24
N LEU A 138 0.05 11.12 9.39
CA LEU A 138 1.48 10.90 9.56
C LEU A 138 2.24 12.22 9.45
N MET A 139 2.04 12.99 8.39
CA MET A 139 2.73 14.26 8.16
C MET A 139 2.51 15.27 9.28
N LEU A 140 1.31 15.34 9.86
CA LEU A 140 1.06 16.23 11.01
C LEU A 140 1.99 15.94 12.19
N SER A 141 2.45 14.70 12.32
CA SER A 141 3.29 14.23 13.43
C SER A 141 4.77 14.15 13.04
N PHE A 142 5.10 13.79 11.80
CA PHE A 142 6.48 13.65 11.31
C PHE A 142 7.07 14.95 10.74
N TYR A 143 6.26 15.79 10.08
CA TYR A 143 6.70 17.07 9.53
C TYR A 143 6.62 18.17 10.60
N LYS A 144 7.75 18.34 11.31
CA LYS A 144 7.97 19.37 12.35
C LYS A 144 9.01 20.39 11.85
N PRO A 145 8.66 21.26 10.89
CA PRO A 145 9.63 22.14 10.26
C PRO A 145 10.17 23.20 11.23
N THR A 146 11.40 23.64 10.97
CA THR A 146 12.03 24.82 11.59
C THR A 146 12.46 25.80 10.49
N ALA A 147 12.85 27.02 10.86
CA ALA A 147 13.34 28.00 9.88
C ALA A 147 14.52 27.49 9.03
N ALA A 148 15.38 26.63 9.59
CA ALA A 148 16.51 26.04 8.87
C ALA A 148 16.16 24.73 8.17
N ARG A 149 15.15 23.99 8.66
CA ARG A 149 14.82 22.63 8.21
C ARG A 149 13.32 22.50 7.97
N HIS A 150 12.87 22.84 6.77
CA HIS A 150 11.45 22.88 6.40
C HIS A 150 11.12 22.28 5.04
N LYS A 151 12.12 21.85 4.26
CA LYS A 151 11.85 21.29 2.94
C LYS A 151 11.26 19.88 3.04
N ILE A 152 10.38 19.52 2.11
CA ILE A 152 9.94 18.15 1.88
C ILE A 152 10.42 17.76 0.49
N LEU A 153 11.16 16.66 0.39
CA LEU A 153 11.65 16.12 -0.88
C LEU A 153 10.61 15.19 -1.51
N LEU A 154 10.28 15.40 -2.79
CA LEU A 154 9.36 14.58 -3.60
C LEU A 154 9.92 14.35 -5.00
N GLU A 155 9.39 13.35 -5.72
CA GLU A 155 9.61 13.20 -7.16
C GLU A 155 8.80 14.23 -7.95
N HIS A 156 9.39 14.74 -9.03
CA HIS A 156 8.67 15.56 -9.98
C HIS A 156 7.54 14.76 -10.62
N LYS A 157 6.35 15.39 -10.73
CA LYS A 157 5.11 14.71 -11.15
C LYS A 157 4.76 13.50 -10.26
N ALA A 158 4.96 13.64 -8.95
CA ALA A 158 4.30 12.79 -7.96
C ALA A 158 2.78 12.70 -8.23
N PHE A 159 2.14 11.68 -7.69
CA PHE A 159 0.70 11.53 -7.84
C PHE A 159 -0.01 12.79 -7.32
N PRO A 160 -1.05 13.32 -8.02
CA PRO A 160 -1.59 14.64 -7.69
C PRO A 160 -2.06 14.79 -6.24
N SER A 161 -2.62 13.72 -5.66
CA SER A 161 -3.11 13.77 -4.28
C SER A 161 -1.97 13.94 -3.27
N ASP A 162 -0.83 13.28 -3.48
CA ASP A 162 0.37 13.39 -2.65
C ASP A 162 0.99 14.78 -2.78
N HIS A 163 1.05 15.32 -4.00
CA HIS A 163 1.50 16.68 -4.26
C HIS A 163 0.67 17.71 -3.47
N TYR A 164 -0.67 17.63 -3.55
CA TYR A 164 -1.55 18.51 -2.80
C TYR A 164 -1.48 18.29 -1.29
N ALA A 165 -1.24 17.04 -0.84
CA ALA A 165 -1.07 16.74 0.57
C ALA A 165 0.19 17.41 1.13
N VAL A 166 1.31 17.33 0.42
CA VAL A 166 2.54 18.03 0.81
C VAL A 166 2.37 19.55 0.73
N GLU A 167 1.80 20.07 -0.35
CA GLU A 167 1.58 21.51 -0.50
C GLU A 167 0.79 22.08 0.68
N SER A 168 -0.32 21.43 1.02
CA SER A 168 -1.17 21.86 2.13
C SER A 168 -0.50 21.68 3.50
N GLN A 169 0.32 20.64 3.72
CA GLN A 169 1.11 20.49 4.95
C GLN A 169 2.16 21.59 5.11
N ILE A 170 2.83 21.99 4.03
CA ILE A 170 3.76 23.13 4.03
C ILE A 170 3.02 24.43 4.40
N ARG A 171 1.91 24.71 3.70
CA ARG A 171 1.08 25.90 3.96
C ARG A 171 0.55 25.94 5.40
N LEU A 172 0.10 24.78 5.92
CA LEU A 172 -0.40 24.64 7.29
C LEU A 172 0.65 24.99 8.35
N ARG A 173 1.95 24.88 8.02
CA ARG A 173 3.07 25.25 8.88
C ARG A 173 3.59 26.66 8.63
N GLY A 174 2.93 27.44 7.77
CA GLY A 174 3.27 28.83 7.49
C GLY A 174 4.46 29.02 6.53
N PHE A 175 4.89 27.97 5.84
CA PHE A 175 5.98 28.03 4.87
C PHE A 175 5.44 28.21 3.44
N ASP A 176 6.28 28.73 2.54
CA ASP A 176 5.99 28.82 1.11
C ASP A 176 6.29 27.49 0.41
N PRO A 177 5.30 26.85 -0.26
CA PRO A 177 5.53 25.66 -1.08
C PRO A 177 6.59 25.84 -2.16
N GLN A 178 6.75 27.01 -2.77
CA GLN A 178 7.77 27.20 -3.81
C GLN A 178 9.19 27.07 -3.26
N GLN A 179 9.39 27.36 -1.97
CA GLN A 179 10.69 27.27 -1.31
C GLN A 179 10.88 25.95 -0.55
N SER A 180 9.78 25.33 -0.13
CA SER A 180 9.79 24.18 0.79
C SER A 180 9.43 22.86 0.13
N MET A 181 8.96 22.86 -1.12
CA MET A 181 8.72 21.64 -1.87
C MET A 181 9.90 21.39 -2.81
N LEU A 182 10.80 20.50 -2.40
CA LEU A 182 12.01 20.16 -3.15
C LEU A 182 11.70 19.00 -4.12
N LEU A 183 11.63 19.29 -5.41
CA LEU A 183 11.29 18.31 -6.43
C LEU A 183 12.54 17.76 -7.13
N VAL A 184 12.72 16.44 -7.12
CA VAL A 184 13.75 15.76 -7.93
C VAL A 184 13.18 15.45 -9.31
N SER A 185 13.82 15.97 -10.37
CA SER A 185 13.34 15.82 -11.75
C SER A 185 14.25 14.90 -12.56
N PRO A 186 13.73 14.16 -13.56
CA PRO A 186 14.57 13.41 -14.50
C PRO A 186 15.54 14.34 -15.23
N ARG A 187 16.69 13.79 -15.63
CA ARG A 187 17.62 14.49 -16.52
C ARG A 187 16.98 14.78 -17.87
N GLN A 188 17.52 15.75 -18.60
CA GLN A 188 16.99 16.11 -19.92
C GLN A 188 16.99 14.88 -20.86
N GLY A 189 15.83 14.58 -21.43
CA GLY A 189 15.63 13.41 -22.31
C GLY A 189 15.29 12.11 -21.57
N GLU A 190 15.23 12.13 -20.23
CA GLU A 190 14.84 10.99 -19.41
C GLU A 190 13.41 11.17 -18.86
N HIS A 191 12.76 10.04 -18.56
CA HIS A 191 11.42 10.01 -17.95
C HIS A 191 11.43 9.44 -16.52
N THR A 192 12.46 8.69 -16.17
CA THR A 192 12.69 8.08 -14.85
C THR A 192 13.77 8.85 -14.11
N LEU A 193 13.73 8.81 -12.77
CA LEU A 193 14.83 9.34 -11.97
C LEU A 193 15.96 8.33 -11.89
N ARG A 194 17.20 8.80 -11.82
CA ARG A 194 18.31 7.93 -11.45
C ARG A 194 18.46 7.93 -9.94
N THR A 195 18.75 6.78 -9.35
CA THR A 195 18.92 6.68 -7.89
C THR A 195 20.03 7.61 -7.42
N GLU A 196 21.14 7.70 -8.15
CA GLU A 196 22.25 8.59 -7.83
C GLU A 196 21.84 10.08 -7.75
N ASP A 197 20.90 10.54 -8.56
CA ASP A 197 20.43 11.93 -8.55
C ASP A 197 19.56 12.24 -7.30
N ILE A 198 18.79 11.25 -6.85
CA ILE A 198 18.02 11.33 -5.61
C ILE A 198 18.99 11.39 -4.43
N LEU A 199 19.97 10.49 -4.38
CA LEU A 199 20.95 10.43 -3.30
C LEU A 199 21.82 11.69 -3.25
N GLU A 200 22.25 12.20 -4.40
CA GLU A 200 23.02 13.45 -4.49
C GLU A 200 22.20 14.66 -3.99
N THR A 201 20.90 14.69 -4.28
CA THR A 201 19.99 15.74 -3.79
C THR A 201 19.86 15.66 -2.26
N ILE A 202 19.67 14.46 -1.70
CA ILE A 202 19.62 14.24 -0.25
C ILE A 202 20.94 14.68 0.40
N GLU A 203 22.08 14.39 -0.21
CA GLU A 203 23.38 14.78 0.32
C GLU A 203 23.57 16.30 0.35
N LYS A 204 23.19 16.99 -0.74
CA LYS A 204 23.36 18.45 -0.91
C LYS A 204 22.39 19.29 -0.08
N GLU A 205 21.12 18.89 -0.05
CA GLU A 205 20.04 19.71 0.54
C GLU A 205 19.61 19.19 1.92
N GLY A 206 20.25 18.14 2.41
CA GLY A 206 19.70 17.36 3.51
C GLY A 206 19.69 18.02 4.87
N ASP A 207 20.41 19.12 5.08
CA ASP A 207 20.28 19.88 6.31
C ASP A 207 18.98 20.70 6.35
N ALA A 208 18.42 21.04 5.19
CA ALA A 208 17.20 21.83 5.04
C ALA A 208 15.93 20.98 4.90
N VAL A 209 16.06 19.68 4.63
CA VAL A 209 14.92 18.76 4.45
C VAL A 209 14.46 18.22 5.81
N ALA A 210 13.16 18.28 6.06
CA ALA A 210 12.53 17.71 7.25
C ALA A 210 11.99 16.29 6.97
N VAL A 211 11.48 16.05 5.76
CA VAL A 211 10.86 14.78 5.35
C VAL A 211 11.24 14.47 3.91
N VAL A 212 11.60 13.21 3.64
CA VAL A 212 11.67 12.64 2.29
C VAL A 212 10.39 11.84 2.07
N MET A 213 9.60 12.24 1.08
CA MET A 213 8.31 11.61 0.75
C MET A 213 8.32 11.27 -0.74
N LEU A 214 8.57 9.99 -1.04
CA LEU A 214 8.60 9.46 -2.40
C LEU A 214 7.60 8.30 -2.50
N SER A 215 7.04 8.11 -3.68
CA SER A 215 6.33 6.87 -3.99
C SER A 215 7.29 5.66 -3.93
N GLY A 216 6.77 4.46 -3.65
CA GLY A 216 7.56 3.23 -3.79
C GLY A 216 7.72 2.84 -5.26
N VAL A 217 6.61 2.89 -6.00
CA VAL A 217 6.55 2.76 -7.46
C VAL A 217 5.86 3.98 -8.04
N GLN A 218 6.48 4.63 -9.02
CA GLN A 218 5.91 5.81 -9.65
C GLN A 218 4.75 5.41 -10.59
N TYR A 219 3.57 6.01 -10.37
CA TYR A 219 2.31 5.57 -10.97
C TYR A 219 2.24 5.62 -12.51
N TYR A 220 2.99 6.51 -13.15
CA TYR A 220 3.00 6.75 -14.58
C TYR A 220 4.15 6.03 -15.28
N THR A 221 5.37 6.11 -14.76
CA THR A 221 6.55 5.50 -15.38
C THR A 221 6.70 4.02 -15.04
N GLY A 222 6.04 3.55 -13.99
CA GLY A 222 6.22 2.20 -13.46
C GLY A 222 7.57 1.98 -12.77
N GLN A 223 8.33 3.05 -12.54
CA GLN A 223 9.65 2.97 -11.90
C GLN A 223 9.52 2.54 -10.45
N LEU A 224 10.16 1.42 -10.09
CA LEU A 224 10.41 1.03 -8.71
C LEU A 224 11.64 1.77 -8.19
N PHE A 225 11.47 2.55 -7.12
CA PHE A 225 12.58 3.24 -6.46
C PHE A 225 13.32 2.30 -5.50
N ASP A 226 14.62 2.54 -5.32
CA ASP A 226 15.43 1.87 -4.30
C ASP A 226 15.12 2.46 -2.91
N MET A 227 13.99 2.04 -2.35
CA MET A 227 13.50 2.53 -1.06
C MET A 227 14.52 2.33 0.07
N ALA A 228 15.32 1.24 0.01
CA ALA A 228 16.33 0.96 1.03
C ALA A 228 17.48 1.98 0.95
N ALA A 229 18.06 2.20 -0.23
CA ALA A 229 19.14 3.17 -0.40
C ALA A 229 18.68 4.61 -0.08
N ILE A 230 17.46 4.97 -0.49
CA ILE A 230 16.88 6.29 -0.21
C ILE A 230 16.61 6.47 1.29
N ALA A 231 16.04 5.46 1.96
CA ALA A 231 15.80 5.51 3.39
C ALA A 231 17.12 5.55 4.18
N GLU A 232 18.16 4.85 3.73
CA GLU A 232 19.49 4.90 4.37
C GLU A 232 20.14 6.27 4.20
N ALA A 233 20.19 6.82 2.99
CA ALA A 233 20.73 8.16 2.74
C ALA A 233 19.94 9.23 3.50
N GLY A 234 18.61 9.05 3.54
CA GLY A 234 17.74 9.80 4.42
C GLY A 234 18.19 9.67 5.88
N HIS A 235 18.29 8.47 6.43
CA HIS A 235 18.64 8.25 7.83
C HIS A 235 20.06 8.71 8.22
N ARG A 236 21.01 8.78 7.29
CA ARG A 236 22.32 9.40 7.56
C ARG A 236 22.19 10.91 7.82
N LYS A 237 21.13 11.54 7.30
CA LYS A 237 20.81 12.96 7.44
C LYS A 237 19.61 13.25 8.37
N TYR A 238 18.72 12.27 8.60
CA TYR A 238 17.41 12.35 9.28
C TYR A 238 17.16 11.12 10.16
N LEU A 239 16.01 11.01 10.85
CA LEU A 239 15.72 9.86 11.72
C LEU A 239 14.51 8.99 11.32
N ASN A 240 13.67 9.34 10.33
CA ASN A 240 12.34 8.69 10.20
C ASN A 240 11.86 8.45 8.75
N SER A 241 11.22 7.31 8.45
CA SER A 241 10.35 7.09 7.26
C SER A 241 9.28 5.99 7.48
N GLY A 242 8.18 6.04 6.73
CA GLY A 242 7.10 5.03 6.69
C GLY A 242 6.29 5.09 5.37
N ALA A 243 5.75 3.96 4.90
CA ALA A 243 5.05 3.81 3.60
C ALA A 243 3.61 3.28 3.75
N GLY A 244 2.72 3.56 2.78
CA GLY A 244 1.29 3.18 2.86
C GLY A 244 0.57 2.95 1.53
N GLY A 245 -0.46 2.10 1.57
CA GLY A 245 -1.39 1.76 0.48
C GLY A 245 -2.73 1.27 1.07
N LEU A 246 -3.84 1.71 0.48
CA LEU A 246 -5.26 1.60 0.92
C LEU A 246 -5.56 0.98 2.31
N ALA A 247 -5.63 1.78 3.36
CA ALA A 247 -4.62 2.77 3.65
C ALA A 247 -3.88 2.25 4.88
N GLY A 248 -3.18 1.12 4.73
CA GLY A 248 -2.17 0.72 5.71
C GLY A 248 -1.29 1.92 6.01
N ALA A 249 -1.30 2.37 7.25
CA ALA A 249 -0.27 3.25 7.77
C ALA A 249 0.78 2.35 8.41
N PHE A 250 2.05 2.59 8.09
CA PHE A 250 3.17 1.93 8.75
C PHE A 250 3.98 2.95 9.56
N ILE A 251 4.26 2.61 10.81
CA ILE A 251 5.24 3.33 11.64
C ILE A 251 6.17 2.30 12.25
N HIS A 252 7.46 2.40 11.92
CA HIS A 252 8.50 1.54 12.46
C HIS A 252 8.54 1.60 14.00
N GLU A 253 8.75 0.47 14.67
CA GLU A 253 8.70 0.32 16.14
C GLU A 253 9.66 1.25 16.88
N LYS A 254 10.81 1.60 16.28
CA LYS A 254 11.73 2.63 16.78
C LYS A 254 11.07 3.99 17.06
N HIS A 255 9.93 4.29 16.45
CA HIS A 255 9.15 5.52 16.67
C HIS A 255 7.94 5.34 17.58
N ARG A 256 7.75 4.12 18.11
CA ARG A 256 6.60 3.71 18.92
C ARG A 256 6.33 4.66 20.09
N ASP A 257 7.40 5.14 20.72
CA ASP A 257 7.31 5.96 21.94
C ASP A 257 7.63 7.45 21.73
N ASP A 258 8.33 7.81 20.66
CA ASP A 258 8.80 9.18 20.42
C ASP A 258 7.90 9.99 19.49
N ILE A 259 7.18 9.31 18.58
CA ILE A 259 6.24 9.96 17.67
C ILE A 259 4.83 9.72 18.17
N ARG A 260 4.12 10.83 18.41
CA ARG A 260 2.75 10.84 18.91
C ARG A 260 1.81 11.43 17.85
N PRO A 261 0.59 10.92 17.73
CA PRO A 261 -0.40 11.45 16.80
C PRO A 261 -0.76 12.88 17.15
N ALA A 262 -0.78 13.75 16.14
CA ALA A 262 -1.22 15.13 16.28
C ALA A 262 -2.75 15.27 16.45
N LEU A 263 -3.52 14.34 15.88
CA LEU A 263 -4.97 14.25 16.01
C LEU A 263 -5.32 12.98 16.79
N LEU A 264 -6.15 13.14 17.81
CA LEU A 264 -6.55 12.06 18.70
C LEU A 264 -8.00 11.68 18.44
N GLY A 265 -8.30 10.39 18.56
CA GLY A 265 -9.67 9.89 18.57
C GLY A 265 -9.79 8.65 19.45
N TRP A 266 -11.02 8.30 19.82
CA TRP A 266 -11.29 7.25 20.81
C TRP A 266 -10.82 5.86 20.36
N TRP A 267 -10.62 5.63 19.07
CA TRP A 267 -10.10 4.35 18.55
C TRP A 267 -8.59 4.20 18.74
N GLY A 268 -7.89 5.28 19.03
CA GLY A 268 -6.49 5.29 19.47
C GLY A 268 -6.34 4.94 20.95
N HIS A 269 -7.43 4.91 21.73
CA HIS A 269 -7.44 4.50 23.15
C HIS A 269 -7.31 2.97 23.30
N ASP A 270 -6.66 2.51 24.38
CA ASP A 270 -6.46 1.09 24.70
C ASP A 270 -7.79 0.31 24.68
N LEU A 271 -7.85 -0.74 23.86
CA LEU A 271 -9.07 -1.53 23.67
C LEU A 271 -9.67 -2.06 24.99
N LYS A 272 -8.84 -2.38 26.00
CA LYS A 272 -9.28 -2.91 27.30
C LYS A 272 -10.10 -1.91 28.12
N THR A 273 -9.81 -0.62 27.98
CA THR A 273 -10.43 0.45 28.76
C THR A 273 -11.27 1.40 27.91
N ARG A 274 -11.23 1.30 26.57
CA ARG A 274 -11.94 2.16 25.61
C ARG A 274 -13.42 2.34 25.91
N PHE A 275 -14.11 1.25 26.24
CA PHE A 275 -15.55 1.27 26.50
C PHE A 275 -15.93 1.69 27.94
N GLN A 276 -14.95 1.99 28.80
CA GLN A 276 -15.21 2.61 30.11
C GLN A 276 -15.57 4.10 29.99
N MET A 277 -15.20 4.74 28.87
CA MET A 277 -15.56 6.12 28.54
C MET A 277 -15.24 7.14 29.64
N THR A 278 -14.10 6.96 30.33
CA THR A 278 -13.66 7.84 31.43
C THR A 278 -13.20 9.22 30.97
N ASN A 279 -13.05 9.42 29.66
CA ASN A 279 -12.40 10.58 29.02
C ASN A 279 -10.95 10.83 29.49
N VAL A 280 -10.32 9.84 30.11
CA VAL A 280 -8.89 9.83 30.41
C VAL A 280 -8.22 8.96 29.36
N LEU A 281 -7.52 9.58 28.40
CA LEU A 281 -6.95 8.87 27.25
C LEU A 281 -5.75 7.99 27.67
N GLU A 282 -5.90 6.70 27.44
CA GLU A 282 -4.83 5.70 27.49
C GLU A 282 -4.41 5.41 26.04
N LEU A 283 -3.50 6.23 25.51
CA LEU A 283 -3.13 6.17 24.10
C LEU A 283 -2.37 4.87 23.79
N GLN A 284 -2.83 4.16 22.76
CA GLN A 284 -2.10 3.02 22.22
C GLN A 284 -0.74 3.46 21.63
N PRO A 285 0.33 2.68 21.85
CA PRO A 285 1.64 3.00 21.31
C PRO A 285 1.69 2.79 19.79
N GLY A 286 2.65 3.45 19.13
CA GLY A 286 2.89 3.29 17.70
C GLY A 286 1.72 3.72 16.81
N VAL A 287 1.58 3.06 15.66
CA VAL A 287 0.62 3.46 14.62
C VAL A 287 -0.84 3.28 15.05
N SER A 288 -1.14 2.36 15.97
CA SER A 288 -2.49 2.16 16.48
C SER A 288 -3.03 3.39 17.21
N GLY A 289 -2.16 4.20 17.83
CA GLY A 289 -2.53 5.48 18.44
C GLY A 289 -3.03 6.52 17.42
N PHE A 290 -2.70 6.38 16.13
CA PHE A 290 -3.14 7.29 15.07
C PHE A 290 -4.57 7.02 14.58
N ARG A 291 -5.23 5.96 15.05
CA ARG A 291 -6.62 5.67 14.68
C ARG A 291 -7.57 6.66 15.35
N LEU A 292 -8.34 7.37 14.53
CA LEU A 292 -9.30 8.34 15.03
C LEU A 292 -10.64 7.69 15.39
N SER A 293 -11.17 6.88 14.48
CA SER A 293 -12.56 6.40 14.50
C SER A 293 -12.66 4.89 14.35
N ASN A 294 -13.86 4.37 14.61
CA ASN A 294 -14.20 2.97 14.37
C ASN A 294 -14.11 2.63 12.89
N GLN A 295 -13.75 1.38 12.61
CA GLN A 295 -13.54 0.93 11.24
C GLN A 295 -14.86 0.61 10.53
N PRO A 296 -14.99 0.99 9.25
CA PRO A 296 -16.16 0.64 8.44
C PRO A 296 -16.10 -0.84 8.06
N ILE A 297 -16.85 -1.69 8.77
CA ILE A 297 -16.83 -3.15 8.59
C ILE A 297 -17.04 -3.59 7.14
N LEU A 298 -17.88 -2.89 6.38
CA LEU A 298 -18.13 -3.23 4.97
C LEU A 298 -16.90 -3.02 4.07
N LEU A 299 -15.93 -2.19 4.47
CA LEU A 299 -14.65 -2.05 3.76
C LEU A 299 -13.62 -3.10 4.20
N VAL A 300 -13.70 -3.57 5.46
CA VAL A 300 -12.88 -4.68 5.97
C VAL A 300 -13.13 -5.96 5.16
N CYS A 301 -14.39 -6.22 4.79
CA CYS A 301 -14.80 -7.43 4.07
C CYS A 301 -14.06 -7.67 2.73
N PRO A 302 -14.13 -6.76 1.74
CA PRO A 302 -13.42 -6.94 0.46
C PRO A 302 -11.90 -6.90 0.62
N LEU A 303 -11.36 -6.15 1.58
CA LEU A 303 -9.93 -6.12 1.87
C LEU A 303 -9.46 -7.48 2.40
N GLN A 304 -10.17 -8.06 3.37
CA GLN A 304 -9.90 -9.39 3.89
C GLN A 304 -9.92 -10.43 2.76
N ALA A 305 -10.94 -10.41 1.91
CA ALA A 305 -11.07 -11.33 0.79
C ALA A 305 -9.87 -11.25 -0.17
N SER A 306 -9.36 -10.04 -0.42
CA SER A 306 -8.16 -9.82 -1.24
C SER A 306 -6.89 -10.32 -0.54
N LEU A 307 -6.69 -9.96 0.72
CA LEU A 307 -5.51 -10.34 1.49
C LEU A 307 -5.38 -11.85 1.63
N GLU A 308 -6.48 -12.57 1.86
CA GLU A 308 -6.49 -14.04 1.92
C GLU A 308 -6.00 -14.73 0.63
N VAL A 309 -6.19 -14.11 -0.54
CA VAL A 309 -5.64 -14.62 -1.80
C VAL A 309 -4.14 -14.30 -1.88
N LEU A 310 -3.76 -13.07 -1.50
CA LEU A 310 -2.37 -12.59 -1.60
C LEU A 310 -1.39 -13.28 -0.64
N ILE A 311 -1.85 -13.64 0.56
CA ILE A 311 -0.98 -14.24 1.60
C ILE A 311 -0.82 -15.75 1.46
N GLN A 312 -1.44 -16.39 0.46
CA GLN A 312 -1.17 -17.80 0.20
C GLN A 312 0.34 -17.93 -0.04
N ASP A 313 1.02 -18.77 0.73
CA ASP A 313 2.49 -18.83 0.85
C ASP A 313 3.24 -18.87 -0.49
N SER A 314 2.59 -19.40 -1.53
CA SER A 314 3.08 -19.44 -2.90
C SER A 314 3.14 -18.04 -3.54
N VAL A 315 2.21 -17.15 -3.26
CA VAL A 315 2.04 -15.86 -3.94
C VAL A 315 3.15 -14.89 -3.58
N LEU A 316 3.32 -14.53 -2.31
CA LEU A 316 4.35 -13.57 -1.91
C LEU A 316 5.76 -14.04 -2.28
N LYS A 317 6.05 -15.35 -2.16
CA LYS A 317 7.35 -15.94 -2.52
C LYS A 317 7.60 -15.98 -4.04
N ASN A 318 6.56 -16.12 -4.87
CA ASN A 318 6.70 -16.17 -6.33
C ASN A 318 6.59 -14.79 -7.00
N ILE A 319 5.78 -13.86 -6.46
CA ILE A 319 5.63 -12.49 -6.98
C ILE A 319 6.80 -11.60 -6.55
N TYR A 320 7.29 -11.75 -5.31
CA TYR A 320 8.42 -10.99 -4.77
C TYR A 320 9.56 -11.91 -4.32
N PRO A 321 10.28 -12.57 -5.26
CA PRO A 321 11.32 -13.54 -4.92
C PRO A 321 12.51 -12.94 -4.13
N SER A 322 12.65 -11.62 -4.09
CA SER A 322 13.64 -10.89 -3.28
C SER A 322 13.24 -10.73 -1.80
N ASN A 323 11.95 -10.81 -1.44
CA ASN A 323 11.49 -10.67 -0.05
C ASN A 323 11.75 -11.91 0.82
N ALA A 324 12.25 -13.00 0.23
CA ALA A 324 12.64 -14.21 0.97
C ALA A 324 13.84 -14.00 1.93
N ASN A 325 14.53 -12.85 1.85
CA ASN A 325 15.68 -12.51 2.70
C ASN A 325 15.39 -11.44 3.76
N VAL A 326 14.15 -10.93 3.88
CA VAL A 326 13.77 -9.97 4.95
C VAL A 326 13.18 -10.72 6.15
N GLN A 327 13.81 -11.83 6.53
CA GLN A 327 13.62 -12.43 7.85
C GLN A 327 14.86 -12.12 8.69
N GLY A 328 14.72 -11.13 9.57
CA GLY A 328 15.55 -10.96 10.76
C GLY A 328 16.95 -10.40 10.53
N HIS A 329 17.09 -9.09 10.72
CA HIS A 329 18.19 -8.53 11.49
C HIS A 329 17.67 -7.44 12.43
#